data_AF-A0A422NJV4-F1
#
_entry.id   AF-A0A422NJV4-F1
#
_cell.length_a   1.000
_cell.length_b   1.000
_cell.length_c   1.000
_cell.angle_alpha   90.00
_cell.angle_beta   90.00
_cell.angle_gamma   90.00
#
_symmetry.space_group_name_H-M   'P 1'
#
loop_
_entity.id
_entity.type
_entity.pdbx_description
1 polymer ?
#
loop_
_entity_poly.entity_id
_entity_poly.type
_entity_poly.pdbx_seq_one_letter_code
_entity_poly.pdbx_strand_id
1 'polypeptide(L)'
;MTESAYLKSSVGPVLANAVAETVLAQPSNPQEYLALYLLHVLQEEERRDAAAALKTKAEVQRQMWASERALREKRAADTIQRFYRQCKRAIQLRRESEEALWTTYQEAEEEAEQLLDEEEVADAASRAGGAARDLEDTGGTADVEGGDEANGGVPIEDAAAAVEETRRDFYKAQRFMLHIRKALIGTLKKELLDQRGKVRVEQDRMYDLLDRAEAEVREKEEAEFVASATAGALPSSAAAAELAEKSAVPRHEHIPAAMIMYRVLRCWCYIFFDSTPKQTDTPAKVSALVKPFTFMQLLRAFNPVATYHRNRPLRLENVGKQDEEEGGADDLLQESGGEPLQQPKPRQARRVSRILRVLMHDGEYVSTVNPADYIDADEEVENEESAASARGAELASLVEAAAKNHSVMLYALLRLLRTASAYRDARDHWVTLLQQNGHDAPSSEEMPEDDETDPNNEEGLRDDDGEVDEAAVRRLLITIGTDTDEALAKLWANQDDVERKKWQAMAAARYREEEEETATNEDGEEDGGDVE
;
A
#
# COMPACT_ATOMS: atom_id res chain seq x y z
N MET A 1 -13.44 -7.37 99.48
CA MET A 1 -13.68 -5.93 99.73
C MET A 1 -13.95 -5.20 98.41
N THR A 2 -15.00 -5.59 97.67
CA THR A 2 -15.32 -5.01 96.33
C THR A 2 -16.77 -4.50 96.24
N GLU A 3 -17.66 -4.93 97.14
CA GLU A 3 -19.09 -4.56 97.14
C GLU A 3 -19.35 -3.08 97.51
N SER A 4 -18.51 -2.49 98.37
CA SER A 4 -18.65 -1.10 98.84
C SER A 4 -18.42 -0.06 97.73
N ALA A 5 -17.59 -0.37 96.74
CA ALA A 5 -17.28 0.54 95.64
C ALA A 5 -18.42 0.56 94.62
N TYR A 6 -18.94 -0.62 94.22
CA TYR A 6 -20.08 -0.75 93.31
C TYR A 6 -21.33 -0.02 93.85
N LEU A 7 -21.65 -0.21 95.14
CA LEU A 7 -22.75 0.50 95.79
C LEU A 7 -22.55 2.02 95.81
N LYS A 8 -21.32 2.52 95.95
CA LYS A 8 -21.06 3.97 96.01
C LYS A 8 -20.98 4.63 94.63
N SER A 9 -20.48 3.95 93.61
CA SER A 9 -20.18 4.56 92.33
C SER A 9 -21.21 4.29 91.23
N SER A 10 -21.95 3.17 91.28
CA SER A 10 -22.97 2.85 90.27
C SER A 10 -24.37 2.85 90.86
N VAL A 11 -24.65 2.02 91.87
CA VAL A 11 -26.03 1.81 92.36
C VAL A 11 -26.52 2.99 93.22
N GLY A 12 -25.64 3.58 94.03
CA GLY A 12 -25.95 4.69 94.93
C GLY A 12 -26.47 5.94 94.23
N PRO A 13 -25.80 6.45 93.19
CA PRO A 13 -26.29 7.59 92.40
C PRO A 13 -27.64 7.32 91.72
N VAL A 14 -27.84 6.11 91.18
CA VAL A 14 -29.09 5.72 90.50
C VAL A 14 -30.27 5.68 91.48
N LEU A 15 -30.08 5.07 92.66
CA LEU A 15 -31.09 5.04 93.71
C LEU A 15 -31.37 6.43 94.29
N ALA A 16 -30.33 7.26 94.49
CA ALA A 16 -30.50 8.62 94.98
C ALA A 16 -31.33 9.48 94.01
N ASN A 17 -31.06 9.38 92.71
CA ASN A 17 -31.84 10.08 91.68
C ASN A 17 -33.26 9.53 91.56
N ALA A 18 -33.44 8.21 91.63
CA ALA A 18 -34.76 7.58 91.62
C ALA A 18 -35.64 8.06 92.79
N VAL A 19 -35.06 8.11 94.00
CA VAL A 19 -35.75 8.61 95.19
C VAL A 19 -36.03 10.10 95.05
N ALA A 20 -35.07 10.91 94.58
CA ALA A 20 -35.27 12.33 94.36
C ALA A 20 -36.41 12.61 93.35
N GLU A 21 -36.47 11.88 92.23
CA GLU A 21 -37.56 12.01 91.26
C GLU A 21 -38.90 11.56 91.81
N THR A 22 -38.98 10.47 92.57
CA THR A 22 -40.24 10.05 93.21
C THR A 22 -40.78 11.11 94.18
N VAL A 23 -39.90 11.78 94.91
CA VAL A 23 -40.27 12.87 95.83
C VAL A 23 -40.80 14.09 95.06
N LEU A 24 -40.23 14.39 93.89
CA LEU A 24 -40.67 15.49 93.04
C LEU A 24 -41.99 15.20 92.31
N ALA A 25 -42.16 13.97 91.81
CA ALA A 25 -43.33 13.59 91.01
C ALA A 25 -44.59 13.28 91.86
N GLN A 26 -44.43 12.98 93.15
CA GLN A 26 -45.50 12.63 94.10
C GLN A 26 -46.56 11.64 93.54
N PRO A 27 -46.13 10.50 92.97
CA PRO A 27 -47.05 9.53 92.39
C PRO A 27 -47.96 8.91 93.46
N SER A 28 -49.18 8.53 93.08
CA SER A 28 -50.13 7.83 93.96
C SER A 28 -49.61 6.50 94.50
N ASN A 29 -48.69 5.85 93.77
CA ASN A 29 -47.97 4.66 94.20
C ASN A 29 -46.45 4.87 94.05
N PRO A 30 -45.75 5.35 95.09
CA PRO A 30 -44.32 5.66 95.01
C PRO A 30 -43.44 4.42 94.84
N GLN A 31 -43.88 3.25 95.32
CA GLN A 31 -43.14 2.00 95.18
C GLN A 31 -43.11 1.54 93.72
N GLU A 32 -44.23 1.64 93.03
CA GLU A 32 -44.37 1.27 91.62
C GLU A 32 -43.63 2.26 90.70
N TYR A 33 -43.71 3.56 90.97
CA TYR A 33 -42.96 4.57 90.21
C TYR A 33 -41.45 4.38 90.36
N LEU A 34 -40.95 4.12 91.58
CA LEU A 34 -39.53 3.83 91.83
C LEU A 34 -39.08 2.58 91.04
N ALA A 35 -39.89 1.53 91.05
CA ALA A 35 -39.60 0.29 90.31
C ALA A 35 -39.57 0.52 88.79
N LEU A 36 -40.52 1.28 88.24
CA LEU A 36 -40.57 1.65 86.82
C LEU A 36 -39.39 2.54 86.42
N TYR A 37 -38.98 3.48 87.26
CA TYR A 37 -37.81 4.32 87.01
C TYR A 37 -36.52 3.49 86.98
N LEU A 38 -36.32 2.60 87.96
CA LEU A 38 -35.15 1.71 87.97
C LEU A 38 -35.14 0.76 86.76
N LEU A 39 -36.32 0.27 86.36
CA LEU A 39 -36.47 -0.52 85.13
C LEU A 39 -36.12 0.32 83.88
N HIS A 40 -36.53 1.58 83.83
CA HIS A 40 -36.22 2.50 82.73
C HIS A 40 -34.72 2.78 82.64
N VAL A 41 -34.05 3.05 83.77
CA VAL A 41 -32.59 3.25 83.81
C VAL A 41 -31.85 2.01 83.33
N LEU A 42 -32.26 0.81 83.77
CA LEU A 42 -31.70 -0.45 83.28
C LEU A 42 -31.90 -0.61 81.77
N GLN A 43 -33.10 -0.29 81.25
CA GLN A 43 -33.35 -0.32 79.80
C GLN A 43 -32.52 0.70 79.02
N GLU A 44 -32.25 1.88 79.57
CA GLU A 44 -31.38 2.88 78.94
C GLU A 44 -29.92 2.44 78.92
N GLU A 45 -29.43 1.84 80.01
CA GLU A 45 -28.08 1.27 80.07
C GLU A 45 -27.93 0.13 79.05
N GLU A 46 -28.89 -0.81 79.02
CA GLU A 46 -28.92 -1.88 78.01
C GLU A 46 -28.97 -1.33 76.57
N ARG A 47 -29.75 -0.27 76.32
CA ARG A 47 -29.79 0.40 75.00
C ARG A 47 -28.47 1.08 74.65
N ARG A 48 -27.81 1.75 75.61
CA ARG A 48 -26.50 2.39 75.41
C ARG A 48 -25.42 1.35 75.13
N ASP A 49 -25.40 0.25 75.87
CA ASP A 49 -24.48 -0.86 75.67
C ASP A 49 -24.72 -1.56 74.33
N ALA A 50 -25.99 -1.78 73.96
CA ALA A 50 -26.37 -2.31 72.64
C ALA A 50 -25.95 -1.37 71.51
N ALA A 51 -26.13 -0.05 71.66
CA ALA A 51 -25.70 0.94 70.68
C ALA A 51 -24.17 1.00 70.55
N ALA A 52 -23.43 0.93 71.65
CA ALA A 52 -21.97 0.85 71.65
C ALA A 52 -21.47 -0.46 70.99
N ALA A 53 -22.12 -1.58 71.26
CA ALA A 53 -21.83 -2.86 70.63
C ALA A 53 -22.13 -2.86 69.12
N LEU A 54 -23.20 -2.18 68.68
CA LEU A 54 -23.50 -2.00 67.25
C LEU A 54 -22.47 -1.10 66.55
N LYS A 55 -22.04 -0.01 67.20
CA LYS A 55 -21.02 0.89 66.66
C LYS A 55 -19.68 0.19 66.47
N THR A 56 -19.23 -0.57 67.47
CA THR A 56 -17.99 -1.36 67.37
C THR A 56 -18.08 -2.42 66.26
N LYS A 57 -19.22 -3.11 66.13
CA LYS A 57 -19.46 -4.04 65.01
C LYS A 57 -19.38 -3.34 63.65
N ALA A 58 -20.00 -2.16 63.51
CA ALA A 58 -19.97 -1.39 62.27
C ALA A 58 -18.56 -0.90 61.91
N GLU A 59 -17.78 -0.47 62.90
CA GLU A 59 -16.38 -0.07 62.71
C GLU A 59 -15.50 -1.24 62.25
N VAL A 60 -15.67 -2.43 62.86
CA VAL A 60 -14.97 -3.65 62.44
C VAL A 60 -15.35 -4.02 61.00
N GLN A 61 -16.64 -4.00 60.65
CA GLN A 61 -17.09 -4.27 59.28
C GLN A 61 -16.50 -3.27 58.28
N ARG A 62 -16.46 -1.98 58.63
CA ARG A 62 -15.87 -0.93 57.78
C ARG A 62 -14.37 -1.17 57.56
N GLN A 63 -13.63 -1.54 58.60
CA GLN A 63 -12.20 -1.86 58.48
C GLN A 63 -11.97 -3.11 57.62
N MET A 64 -12.79 -4.15 57.77
CA MET A 64 -12.71 -5.34 56.90
C MET A 64 -13.02 -5.00 55.43
N TRP A 65 -14.04 -4.20 55.17
CA TRP A 65 -14.34 -3.77 53.79
C TRP A 65 -13.23 -2.90 53.20
N ALA A 66 -12.65 -2.00 53.99
CA ALA A 66 -11.53 -1.17 53.55
C ALA A 66 -10.29 -2.02 53.21
N SER A 67 -9.97 -3.02 54.04
CA SER A 67 -8.82 -3.90 53.80
C SER A 67 -9.04 -4.83 52.59
N GLU A 68 -10.24 -5.39 52.43
CA GLU A 68 -10.59 -6.17 51.25
C GLU A 68 -10.54 -5.33 49.98
N ARG A 69 -11.06 -4.10 50.02
CA ARG A 69 -11.02 -3.17 48.88
C ARG A 69 -9.58 -2.84 48.50
N ALA A 70 -8.74 -2.48 49.48
CA ALA A 70 -7.32 -2.20 49.24
C ALA A 70 -6.58 -3.41 48.63
N LEU A 71 -6.91 -4.63 49.07
CA LEU A 71 -6.36 -5.86 48.50
C LEU A 71 -6.82 -6.08 47.04
N ARG A 72 -8.10 -5.82 46.72
CA ARG A 72 -8.61 -5.91 45.34
C ARG A 72 -7.95 -4.88 44.43
N GLU A 73 -7.85 -3.63 44.88
CA GLU A 73 -7.19 -2.54 44.14
C GLU A 73 -5.70 -2.85 43.91
N LYS A 74 -4.99 -3.36 44.92
CA LYS A 74 -3.60 -3.81 44.76
C LYS A 74 -3.46 -4.92 43.72
N ARG A 75 -4.32 -5.94 43.74
CA ARG A 75 -4.29 -7.03 42.74
C ARG A 75 -4.57 -6.52 41.33
N ALA A 76 -5.53 -5.60 41.18
CA ALA A 76 -5.83 -4.98 39.90
C ALA A 76 -4.63 -4.16 39.39
N ALA A 77 -4.02 -3.34 40.25
CA ALA A 77 -2.83 -2.57 39.92
C ALA A 77 -1.66 -3.48 39.51
N ASP A 78 -1.40 -4.56 40.26
CA ASP A 78 -0.36 -5.54 39.92
C ASP A 78 -0.61 -6.21 38.56
N THR A 79 -1.88 -6.52 38.24
CA THR A 79 -2.27 -7.12 36.96
C THR A 79 -2.04 -6.16 35.80
N ILE A 80 -2.48 -4.91 35.94
CA ILE A 80 -2.27 -3.85 34.94
C ILE A 80 -0.78 -3.59 34.75
N GLN A 81 0.01 -3.51 35.83
CA GLN A 81 1.45 -3.30 35.74
C GLN A 81 2.18 -4.46 35.04
N ARG A 82 1.79 -5.71 35.31
CA ARG A 82 2.35 -6.89 34.61
C ARG A 82 2.03 -6.83 33.12
N PHE A 83 0.77 -6.55 32.77
CA PHE A 83 0.34 -6.42 31.39
C PHE A 83 1.08 -5.29 30.67
N TYR A 84 1.19 -4.13 31.30
CA TYR A 84 1.93 -2.99 30.75
C TYR A 84 3.42 -3.32 30.52
N ARG A 85 4.09 -3.97 31.48
CA ARG A 85 5.49 -4.41 31.31
C ARG A 85 5.63 -5.43 30.18
N GLN A 86 4.67 -6.33 30.03
CA GLN A 86 4.65 -7.31 28.94
C GLN A 86 4.47 -6.61 27.58
N CYS A 87 3.52 -5.70 27.45
CA CYS A 87 3.31 -4.90 26.23
C CYS A 87 4.54 -4.06 25.90
N LYS A 88 5.14 -3.39 26.89
CA LYS A 88 6.37 -2.60 26.71
C LYS A 88 7.51 -3.46 26.17
N ARG A 89 7.75 -4.64 26.76
CA ARG A 89 8.77 -5.57 26.29
C ARG A 89 8.47 -6.08 24.89
N ALA A 90 7.22 -6.40 24.57
CA ALA A 90 6.82 -6.86 23.24
C ALA A 90 7.04 -5.78 22.17
N ILE A 91 6.73 -4.52 22.48
CA ILE A 91 6.99 -3.38 21.58
C ILE A 91 8.50 -3.16 21.39
N GLN A 92 9.28 -3.24 22.47
CA GLN A 92 10.75 -3.12 22.40
C GLN A 92 11.36 -4.22 21.53
N LEU A 93 11.00 -5.48 21.77
CA LEU A 93 11.46 -6.61 20.97
C LEU A 93 11.06 -6.47 19.49
N ARG A 94 9.85 -5.98 19.19
CA ARG A 94 9.43 -5.70 17.81
C ARG A 94 10.33 -4.64 17.18
N ARG A 95 10.60 -3.53 17.87
CA ARG A 95 11.48 -2.47 17.37
C ARG A 95 12.89 -2.97 17.12
N GLU A 96 13.49 -3.67 18.09
CA GLU A 96 14.82 -4.27 17.95
C GLU A 96 14.86 -5.24 16.76
N SER A 97 13.81 -6.03 16.53
CA SER A 97 13.74 -6.93 15.38
C SER A 97 13.57 -6.20 14.04
N GLU A 98 12.81 -5.12 13.99
CA GLU A 98 12.64 -4.31 12.77
C GLU A 98 13.91 -3.52 12.47
N GLU A 99 14.60 -2.98 13.49
CA GLU A 99 15.90 -2.31 13.34
C GLU A 99 16.96 -3.27 12.78
N ALA A 100 17.04 -4.50 13.31
CA ALA A 100 17.94 -5.52 12.77
C ALA A 100 17.58 -5.97 11.35
N LEU A 101 16.28 -6.01 11.00
CA LEU A 101 15.86 -6.28 9.63
C LEU A 101 16.20 -5.11 8.70
N TRP A 102 16.13 -3.88 9.19
CA TRP A 102 16.49 -2.69 8.44
C TRP A 102 17.99 -2.65 8.13
N THR A 103 18.85 -3.01 9.08
CA THR A 103 20.29 -3.12 8.81
C THR A 103 20.57 -4.18 7.75
N THR A 104 19.95 -5.37 7.85
CA THR A 104 20.07 -6.40 6.80
C THR A 104 19.52 -5.94 5.45
N TYR A 105 18.47 -5.11 5.44
CA TYR A 105 17.93 -4.53 4.21
C TYR A 105 18.94 -3.61 3.53
N GLN A 106 19.56 -2.71 4.30
CA GLN A 106 20.57 -1.77 3.78
C GLN A 106 21.83 -2.51 3.32
N GLU A 107 22.32 -3.47 4.11
CA GLU A 107 23.46 -4.31 3.75
C GLU A 107 23.20 -5.07 2.43
N ALA A 108 22.00 -5.60 2.23
CA ALA A 108 21.62 -6.29 1.00
C ALA A 108 21.53 -5.33 -0.20
N GLU A 109 21.04 -4.11 -0.01
CA GLU A 109 20.99 -3.10 -1.08
C GLU A 109 22.40 -2.67 -1.50
N GLU A 110 23.29 -2.41 -0.54
CA GLU A 110 24.69 -2.08 -0.79
C GLU A 110 25.46 -3.22 -1.47
N GLU A 111 25.21 -4.47 -1.06
CA GLU A 111 25.80 -5.65 -1.72
C GLU A 111 25.33 -5.78 -3.18
N ALA A 112 24.05 -5.52 -3.45
CA ALA A 112 23.54 -5.55 -4.81
C ALA A 112 24.15 -4.47 -5.70
N GLU A 113 24.31 -3.26 -5.16
CA GLU A 113 24.95 -2.14 -5.86
C GLU A 113 26.41 -2.46 -6.22
N GLN A 114 27.17 -3.02 -5.27
CA GLN A 114 28.55 -3.46 -5.53
C GLN A 114 28.63 -4.52 -6.63
N LEU A 115 27.75 -5.53 -6.59
CA LEU A 115 27.74 -6.59 -7.60
C LEU A 115 27.37 -6.07 -9.00
N LEU A 116 26.43 -5.13 -9.08
CA LEU A 116 26.06 -4.48 -10.35
C LEU A 116 27.20 -3.63 -10.90
N ASP A 117 27.90 -2.87 -10.04
CA ASP A 117 29.07 -2.10 -10.45
C ASP A 117 30.21 -3.03 -10.94
N GLU A 118 30.41 -4.18 -10.29
CA GLU A 118 31.37 -5.19 -10.72
C GLU A 118 31.00 -5.80 -12.09
N GLU A 119 29.72 -6.09 -12.34
CA GLU A 119 29.17 -6.57 -13.62
C GLU A 119 29.44 -5.54 -14.74
N GLU A 120 29.15 -4.27 -14.50
CA GLU A 120 29.38 -3.19 -15.46
C GLU A 120 30.86 -3.01 -15.80
N VAL A 121 31.75 -3.09 -14.80
CA VAL A 121 33.20 -3.04 -15.03
C VAL A 121 33.67 -4.26 -15.83
N ALA A 122 33.14 -5.45 -15.56
CA ALA A 122 33.46 -6.67 -16.30
C ALA A 122 32.97 -6.58 -17.76
N ASP A 123 31.78 -6.05 -18.00
CA ASP A 123 31.22 -5.83 -19.33
C ASP A 123 31.97 -4.75 -20.11
N ALA A 124 32.37 -3.66 -19.47
CA ALA A 124 33.23 -2.65 -20.07
C ALA A 124 34.61 -3.23 -20.44
N ALA A 125 35.18 -4.08 -19.58
CA ALA A 125 36.45 -4.76 -19.83
C ALA A 125 36.35 -5.79 -20.96
N SER A 126 35.24 -6.52 -21.08
CA SER A 126 35.01 -7.49 -22.15
C SER A 126 34.84 -6.80 -23.51
N ARG A 127 34.11 -5.68 -23.57
CA ARG A 127 33.99 -4.84 -24.78
C ARG A 127 35.34 -4.23 -25.20
N ALA A 128 36.14 -3.75 -24.24
CA ALA A 128 37.48 -3.23 -24.52
C ALA A 128 38.48 -4.32 -24.96
N GLY A 129 38.33 -5.56 -24.47
CA GLY A 129 39.13 -6.71 -24.87
C GLY A 129 38.71 -7.35 -26.20
N GLY A 130 37.43 -7.25 -26.58
CA GLY A 130 36.88 -7.71 -27.85
C GLY A 130 37.28 -6.85 -29.05
N ALA A 131 37.40 -5.53 -28.86
CA ALA A 131 37.87 -4.60 -29.89
C ALA A 131 39.32 -4.87 -30.37
N ALA A 132 40.11 -5.64 -29.63
CA ALA A 132 41.47 -6.04 -30.03
C ALA A 132 41.51 -7.37 -30.81
N ARG A 133 40.38 -8.08 -30.95
CA ARG A 133 40.31 -9.43 -31.55
C ARG A 133 39.65 -9.49 -32.92
N ASP A 134 38.93 -8.45 -33.34
CA ASP A 134 38.25 -8.37 -34.65
C ASP A 134 39.07 -7.64 -35.73
N LEU A 135 40.40 -7.56 -35.58
CA LEU A 135 41.30 -6.92 -36.57
C LEU A 135 42.09 -7.91 -37.42
N GLU A 136 41.78 -9.21 -37.36
CA GLU A 136 42.26 -10.19 -38.33
C GLU A 136 41.12 -11.13 -38.74
N ASP A 137 40.78 -11.08 -40.02
CA ASP A 137 39.94 -12.02 -40.77
C ASP A 137 38.45 -11.66 -40.96
N THR A 138 38.18 -10.67 -41.82
CA THR A 138 37.30 -10.88 -42.98
C THR A 138 37.53 -9.78 -44.02
N GLY A 139 38.35 -10.09 -45.03
CA GLY A 139 38.32 -9.39 -46.30
C GLY A 139 37.05 -9.76 -47.06
N GLY A 140 36.08 -8.85 -47.12
CA GLY A 140 34.84 -9.03 -47.84
C GLY A 140 34.14 -7.71 -48.08
N THR A 141 34.45 -7.10 -49.22
CA THR A 141 33.80 -5.90 -49.76
C THR A 141 32.29 -6.05 -49.86
N ALA A 142 31.54 -5.18 -49.20
CA ALA A 142 30.20 -4.79 -49.62
C ALA A 142 30.02 -3.30 -49.30
N ASP A 143 30.02 -2.49 -50.37
CA ASP A 143 29.58 -1.10 -50.38
C ASP A 143 28.17 -1.00 -49.80
N VAL A 144 28.00 -0.14 -48.78
CA VAL A 144 26.75 0.57 -48.56
C VAL A 144 27.13 2.04 -48.35
N GLU A 145 27.16 2.77 -49.46
CA GLU A 145 27.16 4.22 -49.47
C GLU A 145 25.84 4.76 -48.91
N GLY A 146 25.93 5.67 -47.94
CA GLY A 146 25.18 6.92 -47.83
C GLY A 146 23.64 6.89 -47.92
N GLY A 147 22.99 7.18 -46.79
CA GLY A 147 21.60 7.64 -46.75
C GLY A 147 21.23 8.21 -45.37
N ASP A 148 21.26 9.55 -45.29
CA ASP A 148 20.61 10.44 -44.31
C ASP A 148 20.56 10.09 -42.82
N GLU A 149 21.39 10.81 -42.07
CA GLU A 149 21.05 11.32 -40.74
C GLU A 149 19.88 12.31 -40.85
N ALA A 150 18.66 11.92 -40.44
CA ALA A 150 17.65 12.82 -39.88
C ALA A 150 16.48 12.04 -39.25
N ASN A 151 16.31 12.18 -37.92
CA ASN A 151 15.08 11.93 -37.15
C ASN A 151 14.56 10.50 -36.93
N GLY A 152 15.35 9.59 -36.33
CA GLY A 152 14.75 8.35 -35.80
C GLY A 152 15.60 7.44 -34.90
N GLY A 153 16.89 7.72 -34.68
CA GLY A 153 17.80 6.81 -33.96
C GLY A 153 17.83 6.93 -32.43
N VAL A 154 17.31 8.02 -31.87
CA VAL A 154 17.34 8.32 -30.42
C VAL A 154 16.37 7.48 -29.56
N PRO A 155 15.14 7.09 -29.99
CA PRO A 155 14.16 6.48 -29.09
C PRO A 155 14.47 5.03 -28.67
N ILE A 156 15.22 4.25 -29.47
CA ILE A 156 15.54 2.85 -29.12
C ILE A 156 16.67 2.77 -28.10
N GLU A 157 17.71 3.60 -28.25
CA GLU A 157 18.85 3.62 -27.32
C GLU A 157 18.43 4.15 -25.94
N ASP A 158 17.60 5.19 -25.89
CA ASP A 158 17.02 5.71 -24.65
C ASP A 158 16.13 4.66 -23.96
N ALA A 159 15.32 3.92 -24.73
CA ALA A 159 14.52 2.83 -24.19
C ALA A 159 15.39 1.69 -23.65
N ALA A 160 16.49 1.35 -24.32
CA ALA A 160 17.46 0.35 -23.82
C ALA A 160 18.13 0.81 -22.52
N ALA A 161 18.49 2.09 -22.41
CA ALA A 161 19.05 2.67 -21.20
C ALA A 161 18.04 2.63 -20.02
N ALA A 162 16.77 2.93 -20.29
CA ALA A 162 15.70 2.82 -19.29
C ALA A 162 15.48 1.37 -18.82
N VAL A 163 15.62 0.39 -19.71
CA VAL A 163 15.58 -1.04 -19.35
C VAL A 163 16.73 -1.39 -18.39
N GLU A 164 17.96 -0.94 -18.67
CA GLU A 164 19.10 -1.19 -17.78
C GLU A 164 18.95 -0.49 -16.42
N GLU A 165 18.49 0.76 -16.39
CA GLU A 165 18.25 1.48 -15.13
C GLU A 165 17.21 0.74 -14.27
N THR A 166 16.08 0.37 -14.85
CA THR A 166 15.02 -0.36 -14.15
C THR A 166 15.44 -1.79 -13.76
N ARG A 167 16.30 -2.44 -14.57
CA ARG A 167 16.95 -3.72 -14.23
C ARG A 167 17.78 -3.59 -12.95
N ARG A 168 18.64 -2.57 -12.87
CA ARG A 168 19.48 -2.31 -11.69
C ARG A 168 18.64 -2.11 -10.44
N ASP A 169 17.60 -1.28 -10.53
CA ASP A 169 16.68 -1.02 -9.42
C ASP A 169 15.92 -2.26 -8.95
N PHE A 170 15.52 -3.13 -9.89
CA PHE A 170 14.91 -4.41 -9.58
C PHE A 170 15.86 -5.31 -8.78
N TYR A 171 17.11 -5.47 -9.22
CA TYR A 171 18.07 -6.32 -8.53
C TYR A 171 18.47 -5.79 -7.14
N LYS A 172 18.57 -4.46 -6.98
CA LYS A 172 18.73 -3.83 -5.65
C LYS A 172 17.57 -4.19 -4.72
N ALA A 173 16.34 -4.08 -5.19
CA ALA A 173 15.16 -4.44 -4.40
C ALA A 173 15.06 -5.96 -4.13
N GLN A 174 15.52 -6.79 -5.06
CA GLN A 174 15.46 -8.24 -4.96
C GLN A 174 16.48 -8.81 -3.97
N ARG A 175 17.69 -8.24 -3.85
CA ARG A 175 18.74 -8.83 -3.02
C ARG A 175 18.30 -9.14 -1.59
N PHE A 176 17.50 -8.27 -0.98
CA PHE A 176 16.94 -8.49 0.35
C PHE A 176 16.10 -9.77 0.46
N MET A 177 15.40 -10.22 -0.60
CA MET A 177 14.57 -11.42 -0.55
C MET A 177 15.38 -12.69 -0.29
N LEU A 178 16.68 -12.71 -0.60
CA LEU A 178 17.54 -13.84 -0.26
C LEU A 178 17.64 -14.06 1.26
N HIS A 179 17.51 -12.99 2.05
CA HIS A 179 17.62 -13.00 3.51
C HIS A 179 16.28 -13.22 4.22
N ILE A 180 15.14 -13.11 3.52
CA ILE A 180 13.82 -13.19 4.17
C ILE A 180 13.53 -14.60 4.70
N ARG A 181 12.88 -14.69 5.86
CA ARG A 181 12.44 -15.96 6.46
C ARG A 181 10.93 -16.13 6.26
N LYS A 182 10.47 -17.37 6.10
CA LYS A 182 9.02 -17.70 6.01
C LYS A 182 8.16 -17.12 7.16
N ALA A 183 8.77 -16.88 8.31
CA ALA A 183 8.08 -16.29 9.47
C ALA A 183 7.62 -14.86 9.21
N LEU A 184 8.38 -14.05 8.45
CA LEU A 184 8.02 -12.66 8.14
C LEU A 184 6.75 -12.59 7.27
N ILE A 185 6.68 -13.42 6.23
CA ILE A 185 5.48 -13.57 5.40
C ILE A 185 4.32 -14.14 6.24
N GLY A 186 4.61 -15.08 7.15
CA GLY A 186 3.63 -15.61 8.09
C GLY A 186 3.02 -14.54 9.00
N THR A 187 3.83 -13.58 9.46
CA THR A 187 3.38 -12.43 10.26
C THR A 187 2.49 -11.50 9.43
N LEU A 188 2.92 -11.09 8.23
CA LEU A 188 2.09 -10.25 7.35
C LEU A 188 0.76 -10.92 7.01
N LYS A 189 0.77 -12.22 6.70
CA LYS A 189 -0.44 -13.01 6.45
C LYS A 189 -1.41 -12.98 7.63
N LYS A 190 -0.88 -13.08 8.86
CA LYS A 190 -1.69 -13.03 10.09
C LYS A 190 -2.22 -11.62 10.34
N GLU A 191 -1.37 -10.60 10.20
CA GLU A 191 -1.75 -9.20 10.35
C GLU A 191 -2.86 -8.81 9.35
N LEU A 192 -2.79 -9.29 8.10
CA LEU A 192 -3.84 -9.10 7.10
C LEU A 192 -5.21 -9.64 7.58
N LEU A 193 -5.22 -10.82 8.21
CA LEU A 193 -6.45 -11.41 8.76
C LEU A 193 -6.96 -10.66 9.98
N ASP A 194 -6.06 -10.21 10.85
CA ASP A 194 -6.38 -9.44 12.05
C ASP A 194 -6.93 -8.04 11.68
N GLN A 195 -6.45 -7.45 10.58
CA GLN A 195 -6.85 -6.13 10.08
C GLN A 195 -7.97 -6.17 9.02
N ARG A 196 -8.55 -7.33 8.72
CA ARG A 196 -9.58 -7.51 7.66
C ARG A 196 -10.74 -6.51 7.73
N GLY A 197 -11.13 -6.08 8.94
CA GLY A 197 -12.21 -5.11 9.13
C GLY A 197 -11.84 -3.73 8.61
N LYS A 198 -10.58 -3.31 8.79
CA LYS A 198 -10.07 -2.05 8.26
C LYS A 198 -10.00 -2.10 6.73
N VAL A 199 -9.48 -3.21 6.18
CA VAL A 199 -9.42 -3.40 4.73
C VAL A 199 -10.81 -3.29 4.09
N ARG A 200 -11.85 -3.89 4.69
CA ARG A 200 -13.22 -3.77 4.17
C ARG A 200 -13.72 -2.32 4.13
N VAL A 201 -13.47 -1.54 5.17
CA VAL A 201 -13.86 -0.12 5.19
C VAL A 201 -13.17 0.65 4.05
N GLU A 202 -11.89 0.36 3.78
CA GLU A 202 -11.18 1.00 2.66
C GLU A 202 -11.65 0.49 1.30
N GLN A 203 -12.00 -0.80 1.17
CA GLN A 203 -12.61 -1.33 -0.04
C GLN A 203 -13.94 -0.64 -0.35
N ASP A 204 -14.81 -0.48 0.66
CA ASP A 204 -16.10 0.22 0.52
C ASP A 204 -15.89 1.66 0.02
N ARG A 205 -14.86 2.36 0.51
CA ARG A 205 -14.49 3.69 0.01
C ARG A 205 -14.03 3.68 -1.44
N MET A 206 -13.25 2.67 -1.84
CA MET A 206 -12.82 2.54 -3.24
C MET A 206 -14.00 2.27 -4.17
N TYR A 207 -15.01 1.51 -3.74
CA TYR A 207 -16.26 1.37 -4.49
C TYR A 207 -16.96 2.72 -4.64
N ASP A 208 -17.07 3.51 -3.56
CA ASP A 208 -17.66 4.86 -3.65
C ASP A 208 -16.90 5.78 -4.60
N LEU A 209 -15.56 5.68 -4.66
CA LEU A 209 -14.73 6.45 -5.59
C LEU A 209 -14.95 6.02 -7.03
N LEU A 210 -15.00 4.71 -7.30
CA LEU A 210 -15.29 4.17 -8.61
C LEU A 210 -16.69 4.61 -9.09
N ASP A 211 -17.72 4.47 -8.25
CA ASP A 211 -19.09 4.85 -8.58
C ASP A 211 -19.19 6.34 -8.95
N ARG A 212 -18.43 7.21 -8.26
CA ARG A 212 -18.35 8.64 -8.59
C ARG A 212 -17.63 8.87 -9.92
N ALA A 213 -16.47 8.25 -10.13
CA ALA A 213 -15.70 8.39 -11.36
C ALA A 213 -16.51 7.91 -12.59
N GLU A 214 -17.24 6.79 -12.47
CA GLU A 214 -18.13 6.32 -13.52
C GLU A 214 -19.30 7.27 -13.78
N ALA A 215 -19.88 7.87 -12.74
CA ALA A 215 -20.95 8.86 -12.89
C ALA A 215 -20.45 10.13 -13.61
N GLU A 216 -19.26 10.61 -13.28
CA GLU A 216 -18.62 11.76 -13.95
C GLU A 216 -18.33 11.48 -15.42
N VAL A 217 -17.86 10.26 -15.75
CA VAL A 217 -17.63 9.87 -17.15
C VAL A 217 -18.95 9.84 -17.92
N ARG A 218 -20.02 9.25 -17.37
CA ARG A 218 -21.34 9.26 -18.01
C ARG A 218 -21.90 10.68 -18.20
N GLU A 219 -21.73 11.56 -17.21
CA GLU A 219 -22.16 12.95 -17.33
C GLU A 219 -21.40 13.70 -18.44
N LYS A 220 -20.09 13.47 -18.58
CA LYS A 220 -19.29 14.02 -19.67
C LYS A 220 -19.72 13.49 -21.04
N GLU A 221 -19.93 12.18 -21.17
CA GLU A 221 -20.43 11.55 -22.40
C GLU A 221 -21.82 12.09 -22.79
N GLU A 222 -22.73 12.25 -21.82
CA GLU A 222 -24.03 12.86 -22.04
C GLU A 222 -23.90 14.33 -22.48
N ALA A 223 -23.00 15.10 -21.87
CA ALA A 223 -22.74 16.48 -22.24
C ALA A 223 -22.14 16.61 -23.65
N GLU A 224 -21.21 15.73 -24.04
CA GLU A 224 -20.62 15.67 -25.38
C GLU A 224 -21.65 15.22 -26.42
N PHE A 225 -22.51 14.27 -26.09
CA PHE A 225 -23.63 13.86 -26.93
C PHE A 225 -24.63 15.02 -27.13
N VAL A 226 -24.95 15.76 -26.07
CA VAL A 226 -25.80 16.95 -26.17
C VAL A 226 -25.12 18.06 -26.97
N ALA A 227 -23.82 18.30 -26.77
CA ALA A 227 -23.05 19.32 -27.50
C ALA A 227 -22.94 19.01 -29.00
N SER A 228 -22.67 17.74 -29.34
CA SER A 228 -22.65 17.26 -30.73
C SER A 228 -24.05 17.28 -31.37
N ALA A 229 -25.11 17.00 -30.61
CA ALA A 229 -26.49 17.09 -31.07
C ALA A 229 -27.02 18.54 -31.20
N THR A 230 -26.42 19.52 -30.50
CA THR A 230 -26.89 20.92 -30.46
C THR A 230 -26.10 21.91 -31.33
N ALA A 231 -25.12 21.45 -32.12
CA ALA A 231 -24.40 22.25 -33.11
C ALA A 231 -23.95 23.65 -32.61
N GLY A 232 -22.94 23.68 -31.74
CA GLY A 232 -22.09 24.87 -31.58
C GLY A 232 -22.28 25.73 -30.34
N ALA A 233 -23.00 25.29 -29.31
CA ALA A 233 -22.95 25.95 -28.00
C ALA A 233 -21.84 25.33 -27.14
N LEU A 234 -20.67 25.98 -27.10
CA LEU A 234 -19.60 25.65 -26.15
C LEU A 234 -20.15 25.71 -24.71
N PRO A 235 -20.00 24.65 -23.89
CA PRO A 235 -20.16 24.78 -22.45
C PRO A 235 -19.01 25.67 -21.95
N SER A 236 -19.35 26.77 -21.28
CA SER A 236 -18.35 27.69 -20.71
C SER A 236 -17.38 26.94 -19.79
N SER A 237 -16.08 27.13 -19.98
CA SER A 237 -14.99 26.51 -19.20
C SER A 237 -15.10 26.69 -17.68
N ALA A 238 -15.90 27.65 -17.22
CA ALA A 238 -16.21 27.87 -15.81
C ALA A 238 -16.96 26.70 -15.14
N ALA A 239 -17.79 25.95 -15.87
CA ALA A 239 -18.53 24.82 -15.31
C ALA A 239 -17.64 23.58 -15.11
N ALA A 240 -16.64 23.39 -15.99
CA ALA A 240 -15.64 22.33 -15.87
C ALA A 240 -14.64 22.62 -14.73
N ALA A 241 -14.26 23.88 -14.54
CA ALA A 241 -13.42 24.31 -13.43
C ALA A 241 -14.12 24.15 -12.07
N GLU A 242 -15.41 24.51 -11.96
CA GLU A 242 -16.19 24.28 -10.74
C GLU A 242 -16.43 22.79 -10.44
N LEU A 243 -16.51 21.93 -11.46
CA LEU A 243 -16.65 20.47 -11.27
C LEU A 243 -15.33 19.84 -10.79
N ALA A 244 -14.19 20.27 -11.33
CA ALA A 244 -12.86 19.87 -10.86
C ALA A 244 -12.58 20.34 -9.42
N GLU A 245 -13.13 21.49 -9.02
CA GLU A 245 -12.99 22.01 -7.65
C GLU A 245 -13.96 21.30 -6.66
N LYS A 246 -15.12 20.82 -7.15
CA LYS A 246 -16.11 20.04 -6.37
C LYS A 246 -15.81 18.54 -6.31
N SER A 247 -15.00 18.01 -7.23
CA SER A 247 -14.58 16.61 -7.26
C SER A 247 -13.37 16.31 -6.37
N ALA A 248 -12.94 17.27 -5.54
CA ALA A 248 -11.85 17.08 -4.58
C ALA A 248 -12.15 15.86 -3.68
N VAL A 249 -11.65 14.71 -4.13
CA VAL A 249 -11.61 13.45 -3.40
C VAL A 249 -11.08 13.80 -2.02
N PRO A 250 -11.75 13.38 -0.93
CA PRO A 250 -11.31 13.72 0.40
C PRO A 250 -9.83 13.37 0.55
N ARG A 251 -9.01 14.43 0.72
CA ARG A 251 -7.56 14.33 0.85
C ARG A 251 -7.27 13.32 1.96
N HIS A 252 -6.67 12.19 1.60
CA HIS A 252 -6.32 11.19 2.58
C HIS A 252 -5.17 11.72 3.45
N GLU A 253 -5.50 12.25 4.63
CA GLU A 253 -4.49 12.67 5.61
C GLU A 253 -3.68 11.47 6.17
N HIS A 254 -4.15 10.24 5.96
CA HIS A 254 -3.47 9.02 6.40
C HIS A 254 -3.76 7.83 5.48
N ILE A 255 -2.72 7.33 4.81
CA ILE A 255 -2.79 6.13 3.97
C ILE A 255 -2.77 4.89 4.89
N PRO A 256 -3.85 4.07 4.89
CA PRO A 256 -3.95 2.95 5.80
C PRO A 256 -3.04 1.80 5.37
N ALA A 257 -2.01 1.52 6.18
CA ALA A 257 -1.07 0.41 5.92
C ALA A 257 -1.75 -0.96 5.73
N ALA A 258 -2.94 -1.15 6.32
CA ALA A 258 -3.77 -2.34 6.12
C ALA A 258 -4.16 -2.54 4.65
N MET A 259 -4.51 -1.45 3.96
CA MET A 259 -4.90 -1.47 2.55
C MET A 259 -3.67 -1.66 1.64
N ILE A 260 -2.55 -1.00 1.96
CA ILE A 260 -1.26 -1.21 1.28
C ILE A 260 -0.90 -2.69 1.34
N MET A 261 -0.93 -3.30 2.53
CA MET A 261 -0.62 -4.72 2.72
C MET A 261 -1.55 -5.64 1.92
N TYR A 262 -2.86 -5.34 1.90
CA TYR A 262 -3.82 -6.10 1.11
C TYR A 262 -3.52 -6.00 -0.39
N ARG A 263 -3.34 -4.79 -0.94
CA ARG A 263 -3.04 -4.55 -2.36
C ARG A 263 -1.72 -5.18 -2.78
N VAL A 264 -0.65 -5.00 -2.01
CA VAL A 264 0.67 -5.59 -2.30
C VAL A 264 0.60 -7.11 -2.33
N LEU A 265 0.02 -7.76 -1.31
CA LEU A 265 -0.10 -9.21 -1.29
C LEU A 265 -1.02 -9.73 -2.40
N ARG A 266 -2.07 -8.97 -2.76
CA ARG A 266 -2.96 -9.30 -3.87
C ARG A 266 -2.22 -9.23 -5.22
N CYS A 267 -1.45 -8.17 -5.49
CA CYS A 267 -0.65 -8.05 -6.71
C CYS A 267 0.33 -9.21 -6.86
N TRP A 268 1.01 -9.61 -5.79
CA TRP A 268 1.84 -10.82 -5.81
C TRP A 268 1.05 -12.11 -6.07
N CYS A 269 -0.22 -12.21 -5.65
CA CYS A 269 -1.06 -13.34 -6.04
C CYS A 269 -1.41 -13.33 -7.53
N TYR A 270 -1.53 -12.15 -8.14
CA TYR A 270 -1.72 -12.04 -9.59
C TYR A 270 -0.48 -12.51 -10.35
N ILE A 271 0.70 -12.05 -9.94
CA ILE A 271 1.98 -12.44 -10.56
C ILE A 271 2.25 -13.93 -10.41
N PHE A 272 2.17 -14.48 -9.20
CA PHE A 272 2.66 -15.84 -8.96
C PHE A 272 1.66 -16.96 -9.26
N PHE A 273 0.36 -16.67 -9.23
CA PHE A 273 -0.67 -17.71 -9.26
C PHE A 273 -1.72 -17.50 -10.34
N ASP A 274 -1.56 -16.50 -11.20
CA ASP A 274 -2.56 -16.08 -12.19
C ASP A 274 -3.97 -15.97 -11.59
N SER A 275 -4.05 -15.46 -10.36
CA SER A 275 -5.31 -15.42 -9.64
C SER A 275 -6.27 -14.40 -10.27
N THR A 276 -7.56 -14.70 -10.23
CA THR A 276 -8.61 -13.79 -10.73
C THR A 276 -9.08 -12.84 -9.63
N PRO A 277 -9.66 -11.66 -9.95
CA PRO A 277 -10.23 -10.75 -8.95
C PRO A 277 -11.18 -11.44 -7.97
N LYS A 278 -12.01 -12.34 -8.46
CA LYS A 278 -12.94 -13.13 -7.65
C LYS A 278 -12.24 -14.08 -6.66
N GLN A 279 -11.01 -14.51 -6.96
CA GLN A 279 -10.19 -15.32 -6.07
C GLN A 279 -9.42 -14.46 -5.04
N THR A 280 -9.34 -13.15 -5.21
CA THR A 280 -8.55 -12.25 -4.36
C THR A 280 -9.37 -11.11 -3.72
N ASP A 281 -10.68 -11.05 -3.97
CA ASP A 281 -11.61 -10.00 -3.52
C ASP A 281 -11.62 -9.68 -2.01
N THR A 282 -11.11 -10.58 -1.18
CA THR A 282 -11.15 -10.46 0.28
C THR A 282 -9.82 -10.82 0.94
N PRO A 283 -9.47 -10.19 2.08
CA PRO A 283 -8.25 -10.53 2.84
C PRO A 283 -8.12 -12.02 3.18
N ALA A 284 -9.25 -12.69 3.40
CA ALA A 284 -9.28 -14.12 3.71
C ALA A 284 -8.85 -14.99 2.52
N LYS A 285 -9.30 -14.65 1.30
CA LYS A 285 -8.91 -15.41 0.10
C LYS A 285 -7.46 -15.15 -0.28
N VAL A 286 -6.99 -13.90 -0.23
CA VAL A 286 -5.56 -13.57 -0.40
C VAL A 286 -4.71 -14.35 0.61
N SER A 287 -5.08 -14.33 1.89
CA SER A 287 -4.40 -15.10 2.93
C SER A 287 -4.39 -16.61 2.65
N ALA A 288 -5.45 -17.17 2.05
CA ALA A 288 -5.51 -18.59 1.69
C ALA A 288 -4.51 -18.96 0.58
N LEU A 289 -4.29 -18.07 -0.40
CA LEU A 289 -3.32 -18.24 -1.48
C LEU A 289 -1.87 -18.10 -0.99
N VAL A 290 -1.62 -17.16 -0.08
CA VAL A 290 -0.27 -16.91 0.46
C VAL A 290 0.15 -18.05 1.40
N LYS A 291 0.90 -19.01 0.86
CA LYS A 291 1.59 -20.06 1.64
C LYS A 291 3.01 -19.58 1.98
N PRO A 292 3.33 -19.24 3.25
CA PRO A 292 4.54 -18.48 3.56
C PRO A 292 5.86 -19.10 3.06
N PHE A 293 5.98 -20.43 3.07
CA PHE A 293 7.17 -21.11 2.57
C PHE A 293 7.27 -21.04 1.04
N THR A 294 6.19 -21.38 0.33
CA THR A 294 6.12 -21.30 -1.13
C THR A 294 6.32 -19.88 -1.64
N PHE A 295 5.67 -18.91 -0.99
CA PHE A 295 5.75 -17.50 -1.34
C PHE A 295 7.17 -16.95 -1.15
N MET A 296 7.87 -17.35 -0.07
CA MET A 296 9.29 -17.02 0.14
C MET A 296 10.18 -17.57 -0.97
N GLN A 297 9.97 -18.82 -1.39
CA GLN A 297 10.73 -19.43 -2.47
C GLN A 297 10.50 -18.70 -3.81
N LEU A 298 9.23 -18.36 -4.10
CA LEU A 298 8.87 -17.63 -5.31
C LEU A 298 9.50 -16.24 -5.32
N LEU A 299 9.40 -15.46 -4.25
CA LEU A 299 10.04 -14.14 -4.15
C LEU A 299 11.55 -14.21 -4.36
N ARG A 300 12.22 -15.24 -3.83
CA ARG A 300 13.66 -15.42 -3.99
C ARG A 300 14.07 -15.76 -5.41
N ALA A 301 13.22 -16.47 -6.14
CA ALA A 301 13.51 -16.94 -7.50
C ALA A 301 12.93 -16.03 -8.59
N PHE A 302 12.06 -15.09 -8.22
CA PHE A 302 11.22 -14.34 -9.15
C PHE A 302 12.05 -13.51 -10.13
N ASN A 303 11.74 -13.67 -11.41
CA ASN A 303 12.22 -12.81 -12.49
C ASN A 303 11.01 -12.31 -13.30
N PRO A 304 10.82 -10.99 -13.47
CA PRO A 304 9.68 -10.43 -14.20
C PRO A 304 9.80 -10.54 -15.73
N VAL A 305 10.99 -10.81 -16.28
CA VAL A 305 11.23 -10.79 -17.74
C VAL A 305 11.70 -12.12 -18.33
N ALA A 306 11.97 -13.12 -17.49
CA ALA A 306 12.42 -14.43 -17.95
C ALA A 306 11.88 -15.56 -17.08
N THR A 307 11.87 -16.77 -17.64
CA THR A 307 11.60 -18.02 -16.95
C THR A 307 12.54 -18.24 -15.77
N TYR A 308 12.03 -18.84 -14.70
CA TYR A 308 12.79 -19.06 -13.47
C TYR A 308 12.38 -20.34 -12.75
N HIS A 309 13.29 -20.90 -11.94
CA HIS A 309 13.00 -22.11 -11.16
C HIS A 309 12.73 -21.75 -9.70
N ARG A 310 11.57 -22.14 -9.17
CA ARG A 310 11.17 -21.88 -7.78
C ARG A 310 12.22 -22.28 -6.72
N ASN A 311 13.01 -23.32 -7.00
CA ASN A 311 14.01 -23.83 -6.06
C ASN A 311 15.39 -23.18 -6.23
N ARG A 312 15.59 -22.37 -7.28
CA ARG A 312 16.85 -21.68 -7.59
C ARG A 312 16.66 -20.18 -7.33
N PRO A 313 17.27 -19.63 -6.26
CA PRO A 313 17.21 -18.19 -6.01
C PRO A 313 17.82 -17.41 -7.19
N LEU A 314 17.19 -16.30 -7.54
CA LEU A 314 17.71 -15.35 -8.52
C LEU A 314 18.91 -14.65 -7.90
N ARG A 315 20.08 -14.84 -8.51
CA ARG A 315 21.37 -14.33 -8.07
C ARG A 315 22.02 -13.59 -9.23
N LEU A 316 22.46 -12.36 -8.98
CA LEU A 316 23.22 -11.55 -9.94
C LEU A 316 24.48 -12.29 -10.40
N GLU A 317 25.11 -13.02 -9.47
CA GLU A 317 26.35 -13.78 -9.70
C GLU A 317 26.19 -14.93 -10.71
N ASN A 318 24.95 -15.29 -11.05
CA ASN A 318 24.59 -16.38 -11.96
C ASN A 318 24.11 -15.88 -13.33
N VAL A 319 23.95 -14.57 -13.54
CA VAL A 319 23.51 -14.01 -14.83
C VAL A 319 24.65 -14.20 -15.84
N GLY A 320 24.40 -14.93 -16.93
CA GLY A 320 25.39 -15.18 -18.00
C GLY A 320 26.29 -16.42 -17.84
N LYS A 321 26.25 -17.12 -16.71
CA LYS A 321 26.91 -18.43 -16.57
C LYS A 321 25.94 -19.52 -17.03
N GLN A 322 26.06 -19.95 -18.29
CA GLN A 322 25.43 -21.20 -18.74
C GLN A 322 25.77 -22.32 -17.76
N ASP A 323 24.79 -23.19 -17.52
CA ASP A 323 24.79 -24.29 -16.55
C ASP A 323 25.91 -25.32 -16.78
N GLU A 324 27.17 -24.93 -16.61
CA GLU A 324 28.31 -25.83 -16.50
C GLU A 324 28.88 -25.72 -15.09
N GLU A 325 28.42 -26.65 -14.24
CA GLU A 325 29.16 -27.24 -13.13
C GLU A 325 29.88 -26.29 -12.14
N GLU A 326 29.15 -25.72 -11.18
CA GLU A 326 29.73 -25.41 -9.86
C GLU A 326 28.84 -25.93 -8.74
N GLY A 327 28.99 -27.23 -8.46
CA GLY A 327 28.45 -27.90 -7.29
C GLY A 327 29.09 -27.35 -6.01
N GLY A 328 28.51 -26.29 -5.46
CA GLY A 328 28.76 -25.83 -4.10
C GLY A 328 28.06 -26.74 -3.08
N ALA A 329 28.63 -26.89 -1.89
CA ALA A 329 28.09 -27.76 -0.82
C ALA A 329 26.67 -27.39 -0.33
N ASP A 330 26.08 -26.30 -0.83
CA ASP A 330 24.70 -25.86 -0.58
C ASP A 330 23.69 -26.42 -1.62
N ASP A 331 24.17 -27.08 -2.69
CA ASP A 331 23.35 -27.74 -3.74
C ASP A 331 22.75 -29.08 -3.29
N LEU A 332 23.14 -29.61 -2.12
CA LEU A 332 22.60 -30.88 -1.61
C LEU A 332 21.13 -30.79 -1.15
N LEU A 333 20.50 -29.60 -1.24
CA LEU A 333 19.06 -29.42 -1.09
C LEU A 333 18.32 -29.22 -2.42
N GLN A 334 19.02 -29.28 -3.57
CA GLN A 334 18.50 -28.90 -4.91
C GLN A 334 18.11 -30.07 -5.84
N GLU A 335 17.98 -31.31 -5.36
CA GLU A 335 17.58 -32.46 -6.20
C GLU A 335 16.05 -32.58 -6.44
N SER A 336 15.35 -31.48 -6.72
CA SER A 336 14.06 -31.58 -7.42
C SER A 336 13.98 -30.48 -8.47
N GLY A 337 14.33 -30.86 -9.70
CA GLY A 337 14.04 -30.09 -10.91
C GLY A 337 12.53 -29.87 -11.00
N GLY A 338 12.07 -28.74 -10.48
CA GLY A 338 10.72 -28.26 -10.72
C GLY A 338 10.66 -27.73 -12.15
N GLU A 339 9.51 -27.92 -12.79
CA GLU A 339 9.22 -27.30 -14.09
C GLU A 339 9.56 -25.80 -14.03
N PRO A 340 10.19 -25.25 -15.09
CA PRO A 340 10.46 -23.82 -15.16
C PRO A 340 9.14 -23.07 -15.05
N LEU A 341 9.11 -22.11 -14.14
CA LEU A 341 8.00 -21.16 -14.07
C LEU A 341 8.22 -20.14 -15.18
N GLN A 342 7.16 -19.87 -15.93
CA GLN A 342 7.17 -18.84 -16.94
C GLN A 342 7.24 -17.45 -16.28
N GLN A 343 7.79 -16.50 -17.03
CA GLN A 343 7.66 -15.09 -16.71
C GLN A 343 6.17 -14.70 -16.58
N PRO A 344 5.84 -13.66 -15.81
CA PRO A 344 4.47 -13.17 -15.72
C PRO A 344 3.90 -12.81 -17.10
N LYS A 345 2.65 -13.17 -17.35
CA LYS A 345 1.95 -12.83 -18.59
C LYS A 345 1.83 -11.30 -18.71
N PRO A 346 1.91 -10.74 -19.93
CA PRO A 346 1.79 -9.29 -20.08
C PRO A 346 0.46 -8.73 -19.54
N ARG A 347 -0.67 -9.46 -19.66
CA ARG A 347 -1.91 -9.11 -18.94
C ARG A 347 -1.74 -8.97 -17.41
N GLN A 348 -1.01 -9.89 -16.78
CA GLN A 348 -0.79 -9.84 -15.32
C GLN A 348 0.04 -8.62 -14.93
N ALA A 349 1.08 -8.32 -15.71
CA ALA A 349 1.90 -7.13 -15.54
C ALA A 349 1.06 -5.85 -15.65
N ARG A 350 0.30 -5.68 -16.74
CA ARG A 350 -0.59 -4.52 -16.93
C ARG A 350 -1.58 -4.33 -15.78
N ARG A 351 -2.21 -5.42 -15.31
CA ARG A 351 -3.11 -5.39 -14.15
C ARG A 351 -2.40 -4.91 -12.90
N VAL A 352 -1.20 -5.41 -12.63
CA VAL A 352 -0.40 -5.00 -11.48
C VAL A 352 0.02 -3.55 -11.59
N SER A 353 0.50 -3.08 -12.74
CA SER A 353 0.87 -1.68 -12.99
C SER A 353 -0.31 -0.74 -12.71
N ARG A 354 -1.51 -1.10 -13.17
CA ARG A 354 -2.76 -0.34 -12.91
C ARG A 354 -3.12 -0.26 -11.43
N ILE A 355 -3.08 -1.39 -10.73
CA ILE A 355 -3.38 -1.43 -9.29
C ILE A 355 -2.31 -0.70 -8.49
N LEU A 356 -1.05 -0.79 -8.90
CA LEU A 356 0.05 -0.03 -8.32
C LEU A 356 -0.17 1.47 -8.53
N ARG A 357 -0.59 1.93 -9.72
CA ARG A 357 -0.91 3.35 -9.95
C ARG A 357 -1.96 3.86 -8.95
N VAL A 358 -3.06 3.14 -8.79
CA VAL A 358 -4.11 3.49 -7.81
C VAL A 358 -3.60 3.44 -6.38
N LEU A 359 -2.73 2.47 -6.05
CA LEU A 359 -2.10 2.38 -4.73
C LEU A 359 -1.18 3.58 -4.47
N MET A 360 -0.31 3.93 -5.43
CA MET A 360 0.70 4.96 -5.29
C MET A 360 0.09 6.37 -5.26
N HIS A 361 -1.06 6.57 -5.89
CA HIS A 361 -1.81 7.82 -5.82
C HIS A 361 -2.91 7.80 -4.75
N ASP A 362 -2.99 6.75 -3.93
CA ASP A 362 -4.01 6.59 -2.89
C ASP A 362 -5.46 6.83 -3.37
N GLY A 363 -5.78 6.39 -4.59
CA GLY A 363 -7.11 6.59 -5.19
C GLY A 363 -7.38 8.00 -5.73
N GLU A 364 -6.39 8.90 -5.72
CA GLU A 364 -6.45 10.22 -6.35
C GLU A 364 -6.07 10.14 -7.84
N TYR A 365 -6.86 10.74 -8.72
CA TYR A 365 -6.47 10.88 -10.12
C TYR A 365 -5.34 11.89 -10.23
N VAL A 366 -4.21 11.45 -10.78
CA VAL A 366 -3.10 12.31 -11.18
C VAL A 366 -2.84 12.01 -12.65
N SER A 367 -3.00 13.04 -13.48
CA SER A 367 -2.75 12.94 -14.92
C SER A 367 -1.29 12.60 -15.17
N THR A 368 -1.08 11.67 -16.09
CA THR A 368 0.25 11.26 -16.55
C THR A 368 0.65 11.95 -17.85
N VAL A 369 -0.24 12.76 -18.43
CA VAL A 369 0.02 13.49 -19.67
C VAL A 369 0.75 14.77 -19.34
N ASN A 370 1.97 14.92 -19.86
CA ASN A 370 2.70 16.16 -19.78
C ASN A 370 2.36 17.04 -20.99
N PRO A 371 1.75 18.22 -20.81
CA PRO A 371 1.50 19.15 -21.91
C PRO A 371 2.78 19.63 -22.61
N ALA A 372 3.91 19.72 -21.88
CA ALA A 372 5.19 20.16 -22.41
C ALA A 372 5.77 19.20 -23.46
N ASP A 373 5.38 17.92 -23.45
CA ASP A 373 5.79 16.96 -24.48
C ASP A 373 5.21 17.28 -25.88
N TYR A 374 4.22 18.18 -25.95
CA TYR A 374 3.46 18.48 -27.17
C TYR A 374 3.61 19.93 -27.63
N ILE A 375 4.09 20.84 -26.79
CA ILE A 375 4.16 22.28 -27.08
C ILE A 375 5.44 22.86 -26.47
N ASP A 376 6.24 23.56 -27.27
CA ASP A 376 7.34 24.39 -26.77
C ASP A 376 6.76 25.53 -25.92
N ALA A 377 6.96 25.46 -24.60
CA ALA A 377 6.21 26.27 -23.64
C ALA A 377 6.81 27.67 -23.45
N ASP A 378 6.04 28.70 -23.82
CA ASP A 378 6.10 30.00 -23.15
C ASP A 378 5.45 29.88 -21.74
N GLU A 379 6.13 30.45 -20.74
CA GLU A 379 5.99 30.50 -19.26
C GLU A 379 4.65 30.15 -18.50
N GLU A 380 3.50 29.89 -19.13
CA GLU A 380 2.24 29.57 -18.45
C GLU A 380 1.93 28.07 -18.28
N VAL A 381 2.47 27.19 -19.13
CA VAL A 381 2.17 25.72 -19.12
C VAL A 381 3.02 24.95 -18.09
N GLU A 382 4.22 25.43 -17.77
CA GLU A 382 5.14 24.80 -16.81
C GLU A 382 4.57 24.71 -15.37
N ASN A 383 3.67 25.62 -15.00
CA ASN A 383 3.13 25.70 -13.63
C ASN A 383 2.12 24.57 -13.29
N GLU A 384 1.38 24.06 -14.27
CA GLU A 384 0.41 22.97 -14.05
C GLU A 384 1.09 21.58 -14.07
N GLU A 385 2.10 21.40 -14.92
CA GLU A 385 2.96 20.20 -15.00
C GLU A 385 3.68 19.94 -13.67
N SER A 386 4.35 20.97 -13.14
CA SER A 386 5.07 20.89 -11.87
C SER A 386 4.13 20.46 -10.74
N ALA A 387 2.88 20.92 -10.74
CA ALA A 387 1.93 20.64 -9.68
C ALA A 387 1.41 19.19 -9.69
N ALA A 388 1.00 18.65 -10.84
CA ALA A 388 0.48 17.29 -10.94
C ALA A 388 1.58 16.23 -10.69
N SER A 389 2.75 16.40 -11.31
CA SER A 389 3.90 15.52 -11.11
C SER A 389 4.40 15.57 -9.67
N ALA A 390 4.53 16.77 -9.08
CA ALA A 390 4.90 16.90 -7.67
C ALA A 390 3.87 16.26 -6.73
N ARG A 391 2.58 16.35 -7.04
CA ARG A 391 1.51 15.71 -6.26
C ARG A 391 1.59 14.19 -6.33
N GLY A 392 1.80 13.63 -7.52
CA GLY A 392 2.02 12.19 -7.70
C GLY A 392 3.22 11.69 -6.89
N ALA A 393 4.34 12.43 -6.94
CA ALA A 393 5.54 12.12 -6.15
C ALA A 393 5.32 12.24 -4.64
N GLU A 394 4.57 13.26 -4.19
CA GLU A 394 4.19 13.45 -2.78
C GLU A 394 3.38 12.24 -2.28
N LEU A 395 2.33 11.86 -3.01
CA LEU A 395 1.48 10.72 -2.66
C LEU A 395 2.28 9.42 -2.62
N ALA A 396 3.10 9.17 -3.63
CA ALA A 396 3.96 8.00 -3.68
C ALA A 396 4.90 7.92 -2.46
N SER A 397 5.49 9.05 -2.06
CA SER A 397 6.36 9.14 -0.88
C SER A 397 5.60 8.84 0.42
N LEU A 398 4.33 9.27 0.52
CA LEU A 398 3.48 9.01 1.69
C LEU A 398 3.12 7.52 1.77
N VAL A 399 2.82 6.86 0.65
CA VAL A 399 2.55 5.41 0.58
C VAL A 399 3.79 4.63 1.04
N GLU A 400 4.96 4.97 0.50
CA GLU A 400 6.22 4.33 0.88
C GLU A 400 6.56 4.55 2.35
N ALA A 401 6.37 5.77 2.87
CA ALA A 401 6.56 6.08 4.27
C ALA A 401 5.59 5.30 5.18
N ALA A 402 4.32 5.16 4.78
CA ALA A 402 3.34 4.37 5.50
C ALA A 402 3.71 2.87 5.53
N ALA A 403 4.19 2.32 4.41
CA ALA A 403 4.68 0.95 4.33
C ALA A 403 5.93 0.74 5.21
N LYS A 404 6.89 1.66 5.15
CA LYS A 404 8.15 1.65 5.91
C LYS A 404 7.91 1.76 7.42
N ASN A 405 7.01 2.64 7.84
CA ASN A 405 6.61 2.80 9.24
C ASN A 405 5.87 1.58 9.80
N HIS A 406 5.22 0.79 8.95
CA HIS A 406 4.51 -0.41 9.38
C HIS A 406 5.47 -1.59 9.63
N SER A 407 6.30 -1.93 8.64
CA SER A 407 7.29 -3.02 8.74
C SER A 407 8.24 -3.01 7.55
N VAL A 408 9.51 -3.40 7.76
CA VAL A 408 10.51 -3.52 6.70
C VAL A 408 10.06 -4.47 5.59
N MET A 409 9.43 -5.59 5.96
CA MET A 409 8.96 -6.60 5.00
C MET A 409 7.89 -6.05 4.05
N LEU A 410 6.92 -5.27 4.55
CA LEU A 410 5.88 -4.67 3.70
C LEU A 410 6.47 -3.68 2.71
N TYR A 411 7.37 -2.82 3.18
CA TYR A 411 8.10 -1.88 2.34
C TYR A 411 8.93 -2.60 1.26
N ALA A 412 9.68 -3.65 1.63
CA ALA A 412 10.48 -4.40 0.68
C ALA A 412 9.62 -5.11 -0.38
N LEU A 413 8.45 -5.65 -0.02
CA LEU A 413 7.51 -6.23 -0.98
C LEU A 413 6.89 -5.19 -1.92
N LEU A 414 6.59 -3.99 -1.41
CA LEU A 414 6.08 -2.89 -2.22
C LEU A 414 7.15 -2.41 -3.21
N ARG A 415 8.38 -2.15 -2.73
CA ARG A 415 9.49 -1.70 -3.56
C ARG A 415 9.82 -2.73 -4.64
N LEU A 416 9.94 -4.01 -4.27
CA LEU A 416 10.20 -5.08 -5.24
C LEU A 416 9.10 -5.19 -6.30
N LEU A 417 7.83 -5.04 -5.89
CA LEU A 417 6.71 -5.08 -6.82
C LEU A 417 6.74 -3.89 -7.79
N ARG A 418 7.08 -2.68 -7.30
CA ARG A 418 7.21 -1.46 -8.10
C ARG A 418 8.35 -1.58 -9.10
N THR A 419 9.54 -1.98 -8.65
CA THR A 419 10.70 -2.10 -9.53
C THR A 419 10.56 -3.25 -10.53
N ALA A 420 9.91 -4.35 -10.13
CA ALA A 420 9.57 -5.44 -11.07
C ALA A 420 8.58 -4.99 -12.15
N SER A 421 7.55 -4.22 -11.78
CA SER A 421 6.58 -3.65 -12.72
C SER A 421 7.25 -2.69 -13.69
N ALA A 422 8.07 -1.77 -13.18
CA ALA A 422 8.81 -0.81 -14.00
C ALA A 422 9.79 -1.49 -14.96
N TYR A 423 10.53 -2.51 -14.47
CA TYR A 423 11.45 -3.27 -15.31
C TYR A 423 10.71 -4.02 -16.43
N ARG A 424 9.55 -4.62 -16.11
CA ARG A 424 8.72 -5.27 -17.11
C ARG A 424 8.19 -4.29 -18.15
N ASP A 425 7.64 -3.16 -17.70
CA ASP A 425 7.04 -2.15 -18.58
C ASP A 425 8.10 -1.51 -19.49
N ALA A 426 9.28 -1.16 -18.97
CA ALA A 426 10.40 -0.65 -19.75
C ALA A 426 10.86 -1.66 -20.81
N ARG A 427 10.98 -2.93 -20.41
CA ARG A 427 11.41 -4.00 -21.31
C ARG A 427 10.40 -4.23 -22.43
N ASP A 428 9.12 -4.34 -22.11
CA ASP A 428 8.08 -4.57 -23.11
C ASP A 428 7.94 -3.37 -24.06
N HIS A 429 8.16 -2.13 -23.57
CA HIS A 429 8.22 -0.94 -24.41
C HIS A 429 9.40 -0.98 -25.39
N TRP A 430 10.60 -1.28 -24.90
CA TRP A 430 11.80 -1.41 -25.73
C TRP A 430 11.64 -2.50 -26.81
N VAL A 431 11.13 -3.68 -26.44
CA VAL A 431 10.85 -4.76 -27.39
C VAL A 431 9.84 -4.32 -28.46
N THR A 432 8.80 -3.58 -28.07
CA THR A 432 7.81 -3.04 -29.01
C THR A 432 8.47 -2.08 -30.01
N LEU A 433 9.35 -1.19 -29.55
CA LEU A 433 10.10 -0.28 -30.42
C LEU A 433 11.05 -1.01 -31.36
N LEU A 434 11.70 -2.10 -30.92
CA LEU A 434 12.52 -2.93 -31.80
C LEU A 434 11.69 -3.55 -32.93
N GLN A 435 10.55 -4.14 -32.60
CA GLN A 435 9.64 -4.74 -33.58
C GLN A 435 9.10 -3.72 -34.59
N GLN A 436 8.69 -2.53 -34.12
CA GLN A 436 8.20 -1.45 -34.97
C GLN A 436 9.26 -0.96 -35.97
N ASN A 437 10.53 -0.96 -35.56
CA ASN A 437 11.65 -0.56 -36.41
C ASN A 437 12.25 -1.72 -37.23
N GLY A 438 11.64 -2.91 -37.18
CA GLY A 438 12.08 -4.07 -37.96
C GLY A 438 13.38 -4.71 -37.45
N HIS A 439 13.77 -4.44 -36.22
CA HIS A 439 14.91 -5.09 -35.56
C HIS A 439 14.44 -6.38 -34.88
N ASP A 440 15.23 -7.45 -35.03
CA ASP A 440 15.02 -8.69 -34.28
C ASP A 440 15.35 -8.46 -32.80
N ALA A 441 14.51 -9.01 -31.90
CA ALA A 441 14.82 -9.02 -30.48
C ALA A 441 16.08 -9.87 -30.20
N PRO A 442 16.95 -9.48 -29.25
CA PRO A 442 18.14 -10.25 -28.92
C PRO A 442 17.80 -11.69 -28.54
N SER A 443 18.62 -12.66 -28.94
CA SER A 443 18.40 -14.08 -28.64
C SER A 443 18.46 -14.44 -27.15
N SER A 444 19.02 -13.55 -26.34
CA SER A 444 19.06 -13.66 -24.88
C SER A 444 17.75 -13.24 -24.20
N GLU A 445 16.85 -12.56 -24.91
CA GLU A 445 15.61 -12.02 -24.37
C GLU A 445 14.42 -12.96 -24.62
N GLU A 446 13.74 -13.37 -23.56
CA GLU A 446 12.57 -14.24 -23.67
C GLU A 446 11.33 -13.42 -24.05
N MET A 447 10.87 -13.54 -25.29
CA MET A 447 9.71 -12.77 -25.78
C MET A 447 8.47 -12.97 -24.90
N PRO A 448 7.67 -11.91 -24.66
CA PRO A 448 6.43 -12.06 -23.92
C PRO A 448 5.52 -13.08 -24.62
N GLU A 449 4.77 -13.85 -23.83
CA GLU A 449 3.71 -14.70 -24.40
C GLU A 449 2.65 -13.86 -25.12
N ASP A 450 2.03 -14.46 -26.14
CA ASP A 450 0.94 -13.83 -26.87
C ASP A 450 -0.33 -13.78 -26.02
N ASP A 451 -0.68 -12.55 -25.61
CA ASP A 451 -1.85 -12.22 -24.81
C ASP A 451 -3.18 -12.50 -25.54
N GLU A 452 -3.20 -12.61 -26.87
CA GLU A 452 -4.43 -12.90 -27.64
C GLU A 452 -4.99 -14.28 -27.30
N THR A 453 -4.13 -15.20 -26.88
CA THR A 453 -4.51 -16.57 -26.54
C THR A 453 -4.86 -16.79 -25.06
N ASP A 454 -4.73 -15.75 -24.22
CA ASP A 454 -5.01 -15.86 -22.78
C ASP A 454 -6.54 -15.88 -22.51
N PRO A 455 -7.10 -16.98 -21.96
CA PRO A 455 -8.54 -17.09 -21.70
C PRO A 455 -9.08 -16.09 -20.66
N ASN A 456 -8.20 -15.45 -19.89
CA ASN A 456 -8.55 -14.43 -18.89
C ASN A 456 -8.30 -13.01 -19.39
N ASN A 457 -7.94 -12.81 -20.66
CA ASN A 457 -7.67 -11.50 -21.23
C ASN A 457 -8.94 -10.86 -21.81
N GLU A 458 -9.54 -9.97 -21.04
CA GLU A 458 -10.69 -9.18 -21.51
C GLU A 458 -10.34 -8.16 -22.59
N GLU A 459 -9.08 -7.70 -22.66
CA GLU A 459 -8.63 -6.73 -23.67
C GLU A 459 -8.36 -7.38 -25.03
N GLY A 460 -8.21 -8.71 -25.06
CA GLY A 460 -8.06 -9.50 -26.29
C GLY A 460 -9.39 -9.92 -26.92
N LEU A 461 -10.53 -9.66 -26.27
CA LEU A 461 -11.85 -10.06 -26.77
C LEU A 461 -12.35 -9.04 -27.80
N ARG A 462 -12.03 -9.31 -29.07
CA ARG A 462 -12.51 -8.54 -30.22
C ARG A 462 -13.54 -9.32 -31.03
N ASP A 463 -14.49 -8.59 -31.62
CA ASP A 463 -15.44 -9.16 -32.58
C ASP A 463 -14.83 -9.29 -33.99
N ASP A 464 -15.63 -9.79 -34.94
CA ASP A 464 -15.20 -10.04 -36.32
C ASP A 464 -14.79 -8.76 -37.06
N ASP A 465 -15.21 -7.58 -36.58
CA ASP A 465 -14.89 -6.27 -37.13
C ASP A 465 -13.66 -5.63 -36.43
N GLY A 466 -13.10 -6.29 -35.42
CA GLY A 466 -11.93 -5.83 -34.66
C GLY A 466 -12.26 -4.84 -33.54
N GLU A 467 -13.54 -4.60 -33.26
CA GLU A 467 -14.05 -3.81 -32.13
C GLU A 467 -14.12 -4.68 -30.86
N VAL A 468 -14.29 -4.05 -29.69
CA VAL A 468 -14.35 -4.77 -28.42
C VAL A 468 -15.68 -5.51 -28.31
N ASP A 469 -15.66 -6.86 -28.18
CA ASP A 469 -16.88 -7.64 -27.94
C ASP A 469 -17.34 -7.44 -26.49
N GLU A 470 -18.12 -6.38 -26.27
CA GLU A 470 -18.66 -6.04 -24.95
C GLU A 470 -19.44 -7.20 -24.31
N ALA A 471 -20.11 -8.03 -25.10
CA ALA A 471 -20.88 -9.14 -24.58
C ALA A 471 -19.96 -10.27 -24.08
N ALA A 472 -18.88 -10.57 -24.79
CA ALA A 472 -17.85 -11.50 -24.33
C ALA A 472 -17.10 -10.95 -23.10
N VAL A 473 -16.73 -9.67 -23.11
CA VAL A 473 -16.09 -9.01 -21.96
C VAL A 473 -16.97 -9.11 -20.71
N ARG A 474 -18.26 -8.77 -20.82
CA ARG A 474 -19.21 -8.90 -19.69
C ARG A 474 -19.33 -10.34 -19.19
N ARG A 475 -19.39 -11.33 -20.10
CA ARG A 475 -19.41 -12.75 -19.72
C ARG A 475 -18.15 -13.18 -18.98
N LEU A 476 -16.99 -12.73 -19.46
CA LEU A 476 -15.71 -13.02 -18.83
C LEU A 476 -15.65 -12.38 -17.44
N LEU A 477 -16.00 -11.11 -17.31
CA LEU A 477 -16.04 -10.37 -16.04
C LEU A 477 -16.96 -11.00 -14.99
N ILE A 478 -18.08 -11.61 -15.38
CA ILE A 478 -18.92 -12.39 -14.45
C ILE A 478 -18.17 -13.62 -13.89
N THR A 479 -17.32 -14.20 -14.72
CA THR A 479 -16.54 -15.40 -14.39
C THR A 479 -15.34 -15.06 -13.50
N ILE A 480 -14.51 -14.12 -13.94
CA ILE A 480 -13.24 -13.75 -13.28
C ILE A 480 -13.43 -12.68 -12.19
N GLY A 481 -14.51 -11.92 -12.22
CA GLY A 481 -14.78 -10.78 -11.35
C GLY A 481 -14.15 -9.48 -11.84
N THR A 482 -14.63 -8.35 -11.32
CA THR A 482 -14.09 -7.00 -11.56
C THR A 482 -13.19 -6.59 -10.38
N ASP A 483 -11.98 -6.11 -10.66
CA ASP A 483 -11.14 -5.48 -9.63
C ASP A 483 -11.39 -3.96 -9.64
N THR A 484 -11.80 -3.41 -8.50
CA THR A 484 -12.13 -1.99 -8.37
C THR A 484 -10.95 -1.08 -8.65
N ASP A 485 -9.76 -1.46 -8.20
CA ASP A 485 -8.56 -0.65 -8.40
C ASP A 485 -8.15 -0.68 -9.88
N GLU A 486 -8.28 -1.84 -10.54
CA GLU A 486 -8.02 -1.93 -11.98
C GLU A 486 -9.05 -1.15 -12.81
N ALA A 487 -10.35 -1.26 -12.47
CA ALA A 487 -11.42 -0.54 -13.14
C ALA A 487 -11.22 0.99 -13.03
N LEU A 488 -10.89 1.48 -11.84
CA LEU A 488 -10.59 2.89 -11.61
C LEU A 488 -9.37 3.34 -12.43
N ALA A 489 -8.30 2.55 -12.45
CA ALA A 489 -7.11 2.85 -13.25
C ALA A 489 -7.40 2.88 -14.76
N LYS A 490 -8.32 2.04 -15.26
CA LYS A 490 -8.75 2.06 -16.67
C LYS A 490 -9.51 3.34 -17.00
N LEU A 491 -10.37 3.82 -16.10
CA LEU A 491 -11.03 5.12 -16.26
C LEU A 491 -10.00 6.25 -16.34
N TRP A 492 -8.98 6.22 -15.47
CA TRP A 492 -7.89 7.20 -15.51
C TRP A 492 -7.08 7.13 -16.80
N ALA A 493 -6.73 5.93 -17.27
CA ALA A 493 -6.02 5.75 -18.53
C ALA A 493 -6.83 6.28 -19.73
N ASN A 494 -8.14 6.08 -19.75
CA ASN A 494 -9.02 6.65 -20.78
C ASN A 494 -9.03 8.18 -20.71
N GLN A 495 -9.04 8.76 -19.50
CA GLN A 495 -8.94 10.21 -19.31
C GLN A 495 -7.58 10.75 -19.80
N ASP A 496 -6.47 10.10 -19.44
CA ASP A 496 -5.15 10.43 -19.95
C ASP A 496 -5.10 10.34 -21.49
N ASP A 497 -5.70 9.31 -22.09
CA ASP A 497 -5.70 9.16 -23.55
C ASP A 497 -6.51 10.25 -24.26
N VAL A 498 -7.62 10.70 -23.67
CA VAL A 498 -8.40 11.85 -24.16
C VAL A 498 -7.58 13.14 -24.04
N GLU A 499 -6.92 13.36 -22.89
CA GLU A 499 -6.02 14.50 -22.69
C GLU A 499 -4.86 14.47 -23.68
N ARG A 500 -4.23 13.32 -23.89
CA ARG A 500 -3.13 13.14 -24.84
C ARG A 500 -3.56 13.47 -26.25
N LYS A 501 -4.69 12.92 -26.71
CA LYS A 501 -5.25 13.24 -28.05
C LYS A 501 -5.57 14.72 -28.20
N LYS A 502 -6.07 15.37 -27.14
CA LYS A 502 -6.31 16.81 -27.12
C LYS A 502 -5.01 17.60 -27.31
N TRP A 503 -3.96 17.28 -26.57
CA TRP A 503 -2.65 17.93 -26.71
C TRP A 503 -1.99 17.66 -28.06
N GLN A 504 -2.05 16.43 -28.56
CA GLN A 504 -1.60 16.08 -29.92
C GLN A 504 -2.34 16.88 -31.00
N ALA A 505 -3.66 17.06 -30.87
CA ALA A 505 -4.44 17.84 -31.82
C ALA A 505 -4.10 19.34 -31.75
N MET A 506 -3.85 19.89 -30.55
CA MET A 506 -3.42 21.28 -30.38
C MET A 506 -2.01 21.51 -30.95
N ALA A 507 -1.08 20.60 -30.71
CA ALA A 507 0.25 20.63 -31.31
C ALA A 507 0.18 20.59 -32.84
N ALA A 508 -0.58 19.65 -33.40
CA ALA A 508 -0.78 19.53 -34.84
C ALA A 508 -1.47 20.75 -35.46
N ALA A 509 -2.37 21.43 -34.72
CA ALA A 509 -2.98 22.67 -35.16
C ALA A 509 -1.97 23.83 -35.21
N ARG A 510 -1.13 23.97 -34.18
CA ARG A 510 -0.05 24.98 -34.15
C ARG A 510 0.97 24.78 -35.25
N TYR A 511 1.44 23.55 -35.47
CA TYR A 511 2.36 23.25 -36.58
C TYR A 511 1.77 23.64 -37.93
N ARG A 512 0.45 23.46 -38.14
CA ARG A 512 -0.22 23.91 -39.37
C ARG A 512 -0.32 25.42 -39.47
N GLU A 513 -0.59 26.12 -38.37
CA GLU A 513 -0.60 27.59 -38.33
C GLU A 513 0.78 28.17 -38.63
N GLU A 514 1.86 27.59 -38.09
CA GLU A 514 3.24 27.99 -38.37
C GLU A 514 3.66 27.70 -39.83
N GLU A 515 3.23 26.58 -40.42
CA GLU A 515 3.41 26.29 -41.84
C GLU A 515 2.65 27.29 -42.74
N GLU A 516 1.46 27.74 -42.33
CA GLU A 516 0.69 28.76 -43.05
C GLU A 516 1.27 30.18 -42.90
N GLU A 517 1.82 30.54 -41.72
CA GLU A 517 2.51 31.82 -41.48
C GLU A 517 3.87 31.91 -42.18
N THR A 518 4.61 30.80 -42.28
CA THR A 518 5.86 30.75 -43.05
C THR A 518 5.60 30.80 -44.56
N ALA A 519 4.57 30.09 -45.05
CA ALA A 519 4.17 30.17 -46.46
C ALA A 519 3.65 31.56 -46.88
N THR A 520 3.02 32.32 -45.97
CA THR A 520 2.53 33.67 -46.28
C THR A 520 3.60 34.76 -46.15
N ASN A 521 4.69 34.51 -45.42
CA ASN A 521 5.84 35.43 -45.35
C ASN A 521 6.83 35.25 -46.53
N GLU A 522 6.91 34.08 -47.16
CA GLU A 522 7.74 33.88 -48.36
C GLU A 522 7.15 34.55 -49.62
N ASP A 523 5.83 34.72 -49.71
CA ASP A 523 5.15 35.43 -50.81
C ASP A 523 5.17 36.98 -50.65
N GLY A 524 5.77 37.50 -49.57
CA GLY A 524 5.82 38.94 -49.24
C GLY A 524 7.12 39.68 -49.62
N GLU A 525 8.18 38.98 -50.05
CA GLU A 525 9.50 39.57 -50.35
C GLU A 525 9.82 39.76 -51.85
N GLU A 526 8.82 39.72 -52.74
CA GLU A 526 8.98 40.12 -54.16
C GLU A 526 7.92 41.16 -54.61
N ASP A 527 7.88 42.36 -54.03
CA ASP A 527 7.57 43.57 -54.82
C ASP A 527 8.08 44.85 -54.16
N GLY A 528 9.33 45.19 -54.46
CA GLY A 528 9.98 46.42 -54.04
C GLY A 528 10.99 46.93 -55.07
N GLY A 529 10.66 46.80 -56.36
CA GLY A 529 11.46 47.33 -57.47
C GLY A 529 11.05 48.76 -57.87
N ASP A 530 11.95 49.71 -57.62
CA ASP A 530 12.22 50.98 -58.32
C ASP A 530 11.07 51.92 -58.78
N VAL A 531 11.01 53.12 -58.16
CA VAL A 531 10.79 54.40 -58.88
C VAL A 531 11.49 55.58 -58.15
N GLU A 532 12.69 55.98 -58.59
CA GLU A 532 13.02 57.29 -59.19
C GLU A 532 14.51 57.39 -59.60
#